data_AF-A0A0Q7FGN1-F1
#
_entry.id   AF-A0A0Q7FGN1-F1
#
_cell.length_a   1.000
_cell.length_b   1.000
_cell.length_c   1.000
_cell.angle_alpha   90.00
_cell.angle_beta   90.00
_cell.angle_gamma   90.00
#
_symmetry.space_group_name_H-M   'P 1'
#
loop_
_entity.id
_entity.type
_entity.pdbx_description
1 polymer ?
#
loop_
_entity_poly.entity_id
_entity_poly.type
_entity_poly.pdbx_seq_one_letter_code
_entity_poly.pdbx_strand_id
1 'polypeptide(L)'
;MFEFLRFYTFYLALFSGIIGLISMHKLPGNRAKFLVILIWFSVVIEKVGYYFTEWTGLLNYYVFNFYMLVSFSAYILLLRSLLSKVNHRLIAILCFMVFIISYFLNILYFKEDINHSYTYSFAIGVILIMILACLYLVEIFNSDKILNFKRSVFFWYILGILVFHVPFLPFMLALNWFLIKHDESIFSLVVFILNVLAHSCYIIGFLWSEKKYNY
;
A
#
# COMPACT_ATOMS: atom_id res chain seq x y z
N MET A 1 3.06 -26.30 -4.22
CA MET A 1 2.56 -26.19 -5.63
C MET A 1 2.35 -24.74 -6.06
N PHE A 2 2.02 -23.81 -5.16
CA PHE A 2 1.73 -22.41 -5.50
C PHE A 2 2.83 -21.41 -5.10
N GLU A 3 3.98 -21.86 -4.61
CA GLU A 3 5.11 -21.01 -4.19
C GLU A 3 5.56 -20.01 -5.27
N PHE A 4 5.48 -20.38 -6.55
CA PHE A 4 5.87 -19.52 -7.65
C PHE A 4 4.91 -18.34 -7.93
N LEU A 5 3.67 -18.37 -7.41
CA LEU A 5 2.66 -17.33 -7.67
C LEU A 5 3.14 -15.93 -7.22
N ARG A 6 3.91 -15.87 -6.12
CA ARG A 6 4.49 -14.61 -5.64
C ARG A 6 5.38 -13.94 -6.68
N PHE A 7 6.09 -14.69 -7.54
CA PHE A 7 6.90 -14.08 -8.60
C PHE A 7 6.07 -13.34 -9.64
N TYR A 8 4.78 -13.71 -9.77
CA TYR A 8 3.88 -13.04 -10.71
C TYR A 8 3.34 -11.71 -10.19
N THR A 9 3.50 -11.37 -8.90
CA THR A 9 3.11 -10.04 -8.37
C THR A 9 3.90 -8.93 -9.04
N PHE A 10 5.18 -9.18 -9.34
CA PHE A 10 6.03 -8.28 -10.11
C PHE A 10 5.41 -7.93 -11.47
N TYR A 11 4.90 -8.92 -12.21
CA TYR A 11 4.30 -8.68 -13.52
C TYR A 11 2.98 -7.90 -13.42
N LEU A 12 2.18 -8.12 -12.36
CA LEU A 12 0.97 -7.33 -12.10
C LEU A 12 1.30 -5.87 -11.82
N ALA A 13 2.31 -5.63 -10.98
CA ALA A 13 2.79 -4.29 -10.66
C ALA A 13 3.33 -3.59 -11.90
N LEU A 14 4.17 -4.27 -12.69
CA LEU A 14 4.73 -3.76 -13.94
C LEU A 14 3.64 -3.41 -14.95
N PHE A 15 2.66 -4.29 -15.13
CA PHE A 15 1.52 -4.05 -16.04
C PHE A 15 0.71 -2.81 -15.62
N SER A 16 0.36 -2.71 -14.33
CA SER A 16 -0.35 -1.55 -13.81
C SER A 16 0.47 -0.25 -13.89
N GLY A 17 1.80 -0.34 -13.70
CA GLY A 17 2.73 0.77 -13.82
C GLY A 17 2.86 1.29 -15.25
N ILE A 18 2.90 0.39 -16.24
CA ILE A 18 2.90 0.74 -17.66
C ILE A 18 1.59 1.44 -18.04
N ILE A 19 0.44 0.90 -17.63
CA ILE A 19 -0.87 1.54 -17.86
C ILE A 19 -0.92 2.93 -17.19
N GLY A 20 -0.35 3.06 -16.00
CA GLY A 20 -0.21 4.33 -15.29
C GLY A 20 0.64 5.35 -16.07
N LEU A 21 1.77 4.93 -16.65
CA LEU A 21 2.62 5.77 -17.49
C LEU A 21 1.89 6.24 -18.75
N ILE A 22 1.21 5.33 -19.47
CA ILE A 22 0.43 5.66 -20.66
C ILE A 22 -0.69 6.66 -20.32
N SER A 23 -1.34 6.47 -19.17
CA SER A 23 -2.43 7.33 -18.69
C SER A 23 -1.96 8.63 -18.05
N MET A 24 -0.65 8.95 -18.00
CA MET A 24 -0.14 10.17 -17.34
C MET A 24 -0.75 11.47 -17.89
N HIS A 25 -1.11 11.51 -19.17
CA HIS A 25 -1.76 12.67 -19.78
C HIS A 25 -3.14 12.99 -19.16
N LYS A 26 -3.81 11.98 -18.56
CA LYS A 26 -5.11 12.11 -17.88
C LYS A 26 -4.99 12.49 -16.40
N LEU A 27 -3.80 12.35 -15.81
CA LEU A 27 -3.54 12.57 -14.39
C LEU A 27 -3.17 14.05 -14.15
N PRO A 28 -4.07 14.89 -13.60
CA PRO A 28 -3.74 16.27 -13.32
C PRO A 28 -2.85 16.40 -12.09
N GLY A 29 -1.81 17.22 -12.23
CA GLY A 29 -0.95 17.64 -11.13
C GLY A 29 -0.01 16.57 -10.57
N ASN A 30 0.82 17.00 -9.63
CA ASN A 30 1.89 16.17 -9.07
C ASN A 30 1.35 15.04 -8.17
N ARG A 31 0.19 15.25 -7.52
CA ARG A 31 -0.45 14.27 -6.63
C ARG A 31 -0.88 12.99 -7.36
N ALA A 32 -1.47 13.12 -8.54
CA ALA A 32 -1.91 11.96 -9.33
C ALA A 32 -0.73 11.21 -9.96
N LYS A 33 0.31 11.95 -10.42
CA LYS A 33 1.56 11.36 -10.92
C LYS A 33 2.33 10.61 -9.83
N PHE A 34 2.24 11.06 -8.58
CA PHE A 34 2.84 10.38 -7.44
C PHE A 34 2.31 8.94 -7.26
N LEU A 35 1.06 8.66 -7.63
CA LEU A 35 0.50 7.30 -7.58
C LEU A 35 1.27 6.34 -8.50
N VAL A 36 1.62 6.79 -9.71
CA VAL A 36 2.40 6.01 -10.68
C VAL A 36 3.81 5.77 -10.14
N ILE A 37 4.41 6.77 -9.50
CA ILE A 37 5.72 6.64 -8.85
C ILE A 37 5.68 5.57 -7.76
N LEU A 38 4.64 5.53 -6.92
CA LEU A 38 4.50 4.52 -5.87
C LEU A 38 4.34 3.10 -6.43
N ILE A 39 3.63 2.93 -7.55
CA ILE A 39 3.53 1.62 -8.23
C ILE A 39 4.90 1.21 -8.78
N TRP A 40 5.63 2.12 -9.43
CA TRP A 40 6.98 1.79 -9.92
C TRP A 40 7.97 1.54 -8.79
N PHE A 41 7.81 2.22 -7.66
CA PHE A 41 8.58 1.93 -6.45
C PHE A 41 8.33 0.50 -5.96
N SER A 42 7.08 0.00 -5.99
CA SER A 42 6.80 -1.40 -5.64
C SER A 42 7.44 -2.39 -6.63
N VAL A 43 7.44 -2.09 -7.94
CA VAL A 43 8.12 -2.90 -8.97
C VAL A 43 9.62 -3.04 -8.67
N VAL A 44 10.28 -1.93 -8.33
CA VAL A 44 11.70 -1.93 -7.97
C VAL A 44 11.94 -2.74 -6.70
N ILE A 45 11.11 -2.54 -5.67
CA ILE A 45 11.25 -3.24 -4.39
C ILE A 45 11.05 -4.75 -4.53
N GLU A 46 10.08 -5.20 -5.32
CA GLU A 46 9.88 -6.64 -5.57
C GLU A 46 11.11 -7.24 -6.25
N LYS A 47 11.69 -6.54 -7.24
CA LYS A 47 12.89 -7.03 -7.94
C LYS A 47 14.14 -7.02 -7.06
N VAL A 48 14.31 -5.97 -6.25
CA VAL A 48 15.41 -5.88 -5.27
C VAL A 48 15.24 -6.96 -4.20
N GLY A 49 14.06 -7.10 -3.61
CA GLY A 49 13.77 -8.08 -2.56
C GLY A 49 13.96 -9.52 -3.01
N TYR A 50 13.74 -9.82 -4.29
CA TYR A 50 14.03 -11.13 -4.89
C TYR A 50 15.53 -11.46 -4.88
N TYR A 51 16.38 -10.54 -5.36
CA TYR A 51 17.82 -10.79 -5.46
C TYR A 51 18.63 -10.38 -4.22
N PHE A 52 18.02 -9.69 -3.26
CA PHE A 52 18.74 -9.09 -2.13
C PHE A 52 19.53 -10.11 -1.32
N THR A 53 18.94 -11.27 -1.05
CA THR A 53 19.59 -12.33 -0.28
C THR A 53 20.75 -12.96 -1.03
N GLU A 54 20.64 -13.12 -2.35
CA GLU A 54 21.76 -13.60 -3.18
C GLU A 54 22.90 -12.58 -3.24
N TRP A 55 22.60 -11.28 -3.30
CA TRP A 55 23.61 -10.22 -3.42
C TRP A 55 24.34 -9.90 -2.11
N THR A 56 23.66 -10.00 -0.98
CA THR A 56 24.17 -9.49 0.31
C THR A 56 24.35 -10.56 1.37
N GLY A 57 23.76 -11.74 1.20
CA GLY A 57 23.68 -12.77 2.25
C GLY A 57 22.70 -12.42 3.38
N LEU A 58 22.03 -11.27 3.33
CA LEU A 58 21.03 -10.83 4.31
C LEU A 58 19.63 -11.25 3.89
N LEU A 59 18.75 -11.46 4.87
CA LEU A 59 17.34 -11.79 4.61
C LEU A 59 16.62 -10.63 3.90
N ASN A 60 15.64 -10.93 3.05
CA ASN A 60 14.90 -9.89 2.33
C ASN A 60 14.00 -9.01 3.23
N TYR A 61 13.85 -9.32 4.52
CA TYR A 61 13.07 -8.53 5.49
C TYR A 61 13.54 -7.07 5.57
N TYR A 62 14.84 -6.79 5.43
CA TYR A 62 15.36 -5.42 5.43
C TYR A 62 14.75 -4.57 4.30
N VAL A 63 14.62 -5.14 3.10
CA VAL A 63 14.03 -4.48 1.94
C VAL A 63 12.55 -4.22 2.17
N PHE A 64 11.81 -5.22 2.68
CA PHE A 64 10.37 -5.09 2.91
C PHE A 64 10.02 -4.21 4.12
N ASN A 65 10.85 -4.17 5.16
CA ASN A 65 10.70 -3.24 6.29
C ASN A 65 10.95 -1.79 5.84
N PHE A 66 11.97 -1.55 5.01
CA PHE A 66 12.19 -0.23 4.39
C PHE A 66 11.03 0.16 3.48
N TYR A 67 10.55 -0.78 2.64
CA TYR A 67 9.39 -0.57 1.79
C TYR A 67 8.15 -0.20 2.60
N MET A 68 7.92 -0.86 3.73
CA MET A 68 6.83 -0.54 4.66
C MET A 68 6.94 0.92 5.14
N LEU A 69 8.10 1.33 5.65
CA LEU A 69 8.32 2.70 6.12
C LEU A 69 7.97 3.73 5.05
N VAL A 70 8.51 3.56 3.84
CA VAL A 70 8.32 4.51 2.74
C VAL A 70 6.87 4.50 2.25
N SER A 71 6.28 3.32 2.04
CA SER A 71 4.95 3.19 1.45
C SER A 71 3.86 3.68 2.38
N PHE A 72 3.85 3.26 3.65
CA PHE A 72 2.85 3.72 4.62
C PHE A 72 2.96 5.23 4.86
N SER A 73 4.18 5.77 4.94
CA SER A 73 4.41 7.21 5.01
C SER A 73 3.80 7.93 3.80
N ALA A 74 4.07 7.44 2.60
CA ALA A 74 3.55 8.01 1.37
C ALA A 74 2.01 7.92 1.30
N TYR A 75 1.41 6.81 1.72
CA TYR A 75 -0.04 6.64 1.74
C TYR A 75 -0.72 7.59 2.73
N ILE A 76 -0.18 7.76 3.94
CA ILE A 76 -0.70 8.69 4.94
C ILE A 76 -0.61 10.14 4.43
N LEU A 77 0.53 10.53 3.85
CA LEU A 77 0.73 11.88 3.29
C LEU A 77 -0.17 12.14 2.07
N LEU A 78 -0.37 11.12 1.22
CA LEU A 78 -1.31 11.18 0.11
C LEU A 78 -2.73 11.41 0.63
N LEU A 79 -3.21 10.59 1.57
CA LEU A 79 -4.53 10.73 2.19
C LEU A 79 -4.71 12.10 2.84
N ARG A 80 -3.71 12.58 3.59
CA ARG A 80 -3.70 13.95 4.16
C ARG A 80 -3.92 15.01 3.08
N SER A 81 -3.27 14.87 1.92
CA SER A 81 -3.38 15.83 0.81
C SER A 81 -4.74 15.82 0.10
N LEU A 82 -5.51 14.75 0.28
CA LEU A 82 -6.84 14.56 -0.32
C LEU A 82 -7.97 14.97 0.62
N LEU A 83 -7.73 14.95 1.94
CA LEU A 83 -8.68 15.45 2.93
C LEU A 83 -8.88 16.96 2.77
N SER A 84 -10.12 17.40 2.89
CA SER A 84 -10.56 18.79 2.74
C SER A 84 -10.72 19.47 4.10
N LYS A 85 -11.23 18.77 5.11
CA LYS A 85 -11.46 19.35 6.44
C LYS A 85 -10.14 19.47 7.21
N VAL A 86 -9.93 20.61 7.86
CA VAL A 86 -8.73 20.89 8.67
C VAL A 86 -8.56 19.86 9.80
N ASN A 87 -9.65 19.49 10.47
CA ASN A 87 -9.62 18.50 11.56
C ASN A 87 -9.15 17.13 11.06
N HIS A 88 -9.63 16.68 9.90
CA HIS A 88 -9.19 15.41 9.33
C HIS A 88 -7.72 15.46 8.88
N ARG A 89 -7.26 16.60 8.35
CA ARG A 89 -5.83 16.80 8.05
C ARG A 89 -4.96 16.75 9.30
N LEU A 90 -5.44 17.27 10.43
CA LEU A 90 -4.74 17.18 11.71
C LEU A 90 -4.67 15.73 12.20
N ILE A 91 -5.76 14.98 12.10
CA ILE A 91 -5.79 13.53 12.38
C ILE A 91 -4.74 12.82 11.52
N ALA A 92 -4.62 13.14 10.23
CA ALA A 92 -3.62 12.53 9.36
C ALA A 92 -2.17 12.83 9.78
N ILE A 93 -1.89 14.03 10.31
CA ILE A 93 -0.58 14.38 10.87
C ILE A 93 -0.31 13.57 12.15
N LEU A 94 -1.31 13.43 13.02
CA LEU A 94 -1.20 12.60 14.22
C LEU A 94 -0.96 11.13 13.84
N CYS A 95 -1.71 10.58 12.90
CA CYS A 95 -1.50 9.22 12.38
C CYS A 95 -0.07 9.05 11.82
N PHE A 96 0.43 10.03 11.07
CA PHE A 96 1.80 9.99 10.57
C PHE A 96 2.83 9.92 11.70
N MET A 97 2.70 10.77 12.72
CA MET A 97 3.61 10.76 13.87
C MET A 97 3.53 9.42 14.63
N VAL A 98 2.33 8.89 14.87
CA VAL A 98 2.13 7.59 15.52
C VAL A 98 2.79 6.47 14.73
N PHE A 99 2.65 6.45 13.40
CA PHE A 99 3.30 5.45 12.54
C PHE A 99 4.82 5.52 12.63
N ILE A 100 5.41 6.72 12.51
CA ILE A 100 6.86 6.90 12.60
C ILE A 100 7.39 6.47 13.96
N ILE A 101 6.73 6.89 15.05
CA ILE A 101 7.10 6.47 16.41
C ILE A 101 7.02 4.95 16.52
N SER A 102 5.91 4.33 16.09
CA SER A 102 5.74 2.88 16.12
C SER A 102 6.84 2.12 15.36
N TYR A 103 7.26 2.62 14.21
CA TYR A 103 8.33 2.01 13.42
C TYR A 103 9.67 2.04 14.16
N PHE A 104 10.05 3.20 14.70
CA PHE A 104 11.32 3.33 15.44
C PHE A 104 11.31 2.63 16.80
N LEU A 105 10.17 2.57 17.49
CA LEU A 105 10.04 1.76 18.71
C LEU A 105 10.30 0.28 18.42
N ASN A 106 9.85 -0.23 17.27
CA ASN A 106 10.09 -1.62 16.88
C ASN A 106 11.61 -1.91 16.72
N ILE A 107 12.35 -0.99 16.09
CA ILE A 107 13.82 -1.07 15.99
C ILE A 107 14.49 -1.07 17.37
N LEU A 108 14.01 -0.25 18.31
CA LEU A 108 14.62 -0.11 19.64
C LEU A 108 14.35 -1.31 20.55
N TYR A 109 13.13 -1.85 20.55
CA TYR A 109 12.71 -2.92 21.46
C TYR A 109 13.05 -4.32 20.95
N PHE A 110 13.14 -4.53 19.63
CA PHE A 110 13.40 -5.84 19.02
C PHE A 110 14.82 -5.93 18.41
N LYS A 111 15.80 -5.28 19.04
CA LYS A 111 17.20 -5.24 18.57
C LYS A 111 17.86 -6.61 18.35
N GLU A 112 17.40 -7.65 19.04
CA GLU A 112 17.93 -9.02 18.88
C GLU A 112 17.29 -9.77 17.71
N ASP A 113 16.22 -9.21 17.10
CA ASP A 113 15.33 -9.89 16.18
C ASP A 113 15.17 -9.16 14.83
N ILE A 114 16.22 -8.43 14.42
CA ILE A 114 16.27 -7.63 13.18
C ILE A 114 16.04 -8.47 11.91
N ASN A 115 16.18 -9.78 12.04
CA ASN A 115 15.92 -10.77 10.99
C ASN A 115 14.43 -11.13 10.83
N HIS A 116 13.51 -10.35 11.40
CA HIS A 116 12.07 -10.55 11.26
C HIS A 116 11.34 -9.33 10.67
N SER A 117 10.15 -9.60 10.12
CA SER A 117 9.24 -8.57 9.64
C SER A 117 8.65 -7.77 10.80
N TYR A 118 8.56 -6.44 10.65
CA TYR A 118 8.03 -5.52 11.66
C TYR A 118 6.49 -5.57 11.76
N THR A 119 5.98 -6.73 12.19
CA THR A 119 4.55 -7.08 12.20
C THR A 119 3.68 -6.08 12.94
N TYR A 120 4.09 -5.64 14.13
CA TYR A 120 3.32 -4.68 14.93
C TYR A 120 3.25 -3.30 14.28
N SER A 121 4.36 -2.82 13.71
CA SER A 121 4.39 -1.54 12.99
C SER A 121 3.56 -1.60 11.73
N PHE A 122 3.58 -2.74 11.02
CA PHE A 122 2.70 -3.00 9.89
C PHE A 122 1.23 -2.93 10.31
N ALA A 123 0.84 -3.62 11.39
CA ALA A 123 -0.53 -3.61 11.91
C ALA A 123 -1.03 -2.20 12.23
N ILE A 124 -0.20 -1.43 12.95
CA ILE A 124 -0.50 -0.02 13.27
C ILE A 124 -0.64 0.79 11.97
N GLY A 125 0.28 0.63 11.02
CA GLY A 125 0.20 1.30 9.72
C GLY A 125 -1.11 1.02 8.98
N VAL A 126 -1.55 -0.25 8.92
CA VAL A 126 -2.80 -0.63 8.26
C VAL A 126 -4.01 0.00 8.93
N ILE A 127 -4.08 -0.04 10.26
CA ILE A 127 -5.19 0.55 11.02
C ILE A 127 -5.25 2.07 10.78
N LEU A 128 -4.12 2.75 10.79
CA LEU A 128 -4.05 4.20 10.56
C LEU A 128 -4.49 4.58 9.15
N ILE A 129 -4.02 3.85 8.13
CA ILE A 129 -4.47 4.04 6.74
C ILE A 129 -5.97 3.79 6.61
N MET A 130 -6.48 2.72 7.24
CA MET A 130 -7.91 2.41 7.21
C MET A 130 -8.74 3.55 7.79
N ILE A 131 -8.35 4.10 8.95
CA ILE A 131 -9.01 5.26 9.56
C ILE A 131 -9.02 6.45 8.59
N LEU A 132 -7.87 6.80 8.02
CA LEU A 132 -7.76 7.93 7.10
C LEU A 132 -8.52 7.74 5.79
N ALA A 133 -8.54 6.51 5.26
CA ALA A 133 -9.32 6.18 4.09
C ALA A 133 -10.82 6.27 4.37
N CYS A 134 -11.29 5.81 5.54
CA CYS A 134 -12.67 6.01 5.98
C CYS A 134 -13.03 7.50 6.06
N LEU A 135 -12.17 8.34 6.65
CA LEU A 135 -12.40 9.79 6.69
C LEU A 135 -12.49 10.41 5.29
N TYR A 136 -11.61 9.98 4.38
CA TYR A 136 -11.65 10.41 2.98
C TYR A 136 -12.96 10.00 2.28
N LEU A 137 -13.41 8.76 2.45
CA LEU A 137 -14.66 8.28 1.89
C LEU A 137 -15.87 9.04 2.47
N VAL A 138 -15.89 9.28 3.78
CA VAL A 138 -16.93 10.07 4.46
C VAL A 138 -16.97 11.50 3.92
N GLU A 139 -15.83 12.15 3.67
CA GLU A 139 -15.81 13.48 3.06
C GLU A 139 -16.34 13.47 1.62
N ILE A 140 -15.98 12.47 0.82
CA ILE A 140 -16.50 12.33 -0.54
C ILE A 140 -18.00 12.16 -0.54
N PHE A 141 -18.54 11.26 0.29
CA PHE A 141 -19.97 10.97 0.34
C PHE A 141 -20.79 12.15 0.86
N ASN A 142 -20.22 13.00 1.71
CA ASN A 142 -20.86 14.22 2.21
C ASN A 142 -20.61 15.46 1.32
N SER A 143 -20.03 15.28 0.13
CA SER A 143 -19.75 16.37 -0.80
C SER A 143 -20.49 16.17 -2.11
N ASP A 144 -20.63 17.24 -2.89
CA ASP A 144 -21.19 17.18 -4.25
C ASP A 144 -20.36 16.28 -5.20
N LYS A 145 -19.14 15.88 -4.79
CA LYS A 145 -18.29 14.93 -5.52
C LYS A 145 -18.85 13.50 -5.52
N ILE A 146 -19.87 13.18 -4.71
CA ILE A 146 -20.51 11.85 -4.66
C ILE A 146 -21.05 11.39 -6.01
N LEU A 147 -21.49 12.30 -6.88
CA LEU A 147 -22.04 11.92 -8.20
C LEU A 147 -20.97 11.35 -9.15
N ASN A 148 -19.69 11.68 -8.94
CA ASN A 148 -18.61 11.37 -9.87
C ASN A 148 -17.36 10.78 -9.21
N PHE A 149 -17.43 10.29 -7.96
CA PHE A 149 -16.25 9.75 -7.26
C PHE A 149 -15.58 8.60 -8.02
N LYS A 150 -16.35 7.79 -8.75
CA LYS A 150 -15.84 6.69 -9.60
C LYS A 150 -14.93 7.17 -10.73
N ARG A 151 -14.99 8.45 -11.10
CA ARG A 151 -14.11 9.08 -12.11
C ARG A 151 -12.82 9.65 -11.50
N SER A 152 -12.64 9.55 -10.18
CA SER A 152 -11.41 9.95 -9.49
C SER A 152 -10.42 8.79 -9.43
N VAL A 153 -9.20 9.01 -9.90
CA VAL A 153 -8.11 8.02 -9.79
C VAL A 153 -7.75 7.75 -8.32
N PHE A 154 -7.89 8.76 -7.45
CA PHE A 154 -7.57 8.64 -6.03
C PHE A 154 -8.51 7.69 -5.30
N PHE A 155 -9.79 7.69 -5.68
CA PHE A 155 -10.76 6.75 -5.11
C PHE A 155 -10.35 5.30 -5.36
N TRP A 156 -10.08 4.95 -6.62
CA TRP A 156 -9.68 3.60 -6.99
C TRP A 156 -8.33 3.20 -6.41
N TYR A 157 -7.39 4.15 -6.31
CA TYR A 157 -6.10 3.90 -5.68
C TYR A 157 -6.22 3.63 -4.18
N ILE A 158 -6.99 4.43 -3.45
CA ILE A 158 -7.25 4.19 -2.02
C ILE A 158 -8.00 2.87 -1.82
N LEU A 159 -8.96 2.55 -2.67
CA LEU A 159 -9.66 1.27 -2.65
C LEU A 159 -8.68 0.10 -2.82
N GLY A 160 -7.75 0.17 -3.79
CA GLY A 160 -6.74 -0.86 -3.99
C GLY A 160 -5.80 -1.03 -2.78
N ILE A 161 -5.40 0.08 -2.14
CA ILE A 161 -4.63 0.02 -0.88
C ILE A 161 -5.41 -0.75 0.19
N LEU A 162 -6.69 -0.43 0.41
CA LEU A 162 -7.52 -1.08 1.42
C LEU A 162 -7.73 -2.55 1.12
N VAL A 163 -8.05 -2.89 -0.13
CA VAL A 163 -8.30 -4.27 -0.59
C VAL A 163 -7.08 -5.15 -0.38
N PHE A 164 -5.86 -4.61 -0.51
CA PHE A 164 -4.65 -5.36 -0.18
C PHE A 164 -4.43 -5.44 1.33
N HIS A 165 -4.31 -4.30 2.01
CA HIS A 165 -3.76 -4.24 3.35
C HIS A 165 -4.73 -4.72 4.44
N VAL A 166 -6.03 -4.44 4.30
CA VAL A 166 -7.02 -4.77 5.33
C VAL A 166 -7.20 -6.28 5.47
N PRO A 167 -7.34 -7.08 4.40
CA PRO A 167 -7.37 -8.54 4.51
C PRO A 167 -6.01 -9.17 4.80
N PHE A 168 -4.91 -8.55 4.33
CA PHE A 168 -3.57 -9.08 4.59
C PHE A 168 -3.18 -9.00 6.07
N LEU A 169 -3.63 -7.97 6.80
CA LEU A 169 -3.35 -7.82 8.22
C LEU A 169 -3.80 -9.03 9.08
N PRO A 170 -5.09 -9.42 9.11
CA PRO A 170 -5.53 -10.56 9.91
C PRO A 170 -4.89 -11.86 9.43
N PHE A 171 -4.60 -12.00 8.13
CA PHE A 171 -3.86 -13.15 7.60
C PHE A 171 -2.44 -13.22 8.19
N MET A 172 -1.72 -12.10 8.22
CA MET A 172 -0.37 -12.01 8.76
C MET A 172 -0.33 -12.23 10.28
N LEU A 173 -1.30 -11.67 11.01
CA LEU A 173 -1.45 -11.91 12.45
C LEU A 173 -1.78 -13.37 12.74
N ALA A 174 -2.60 -14.02 11.90
CA ALA A 174 -2.95 -15.42 12.09
C ALA A 174 -1.74 -16.35 11.94
N LEU A 175 -0.86 -16.10 10.98
CA LEU A 175 0.39 -16.85 10.82
C LEU A 175 1.29 -16.74 12.07
N ASN A 176 1.40 -15.53 12.64
CA ASN A 176 2.23 -15.30 13.82
C ASN A 176 1.61 -15.82 15.13
N TRP A 177 0.30 -15.66 15.33
CA TRP A 177 -0.35 -15.95 16.61
C TRP A 177 -0.86 -17.38 16.74
N PHE A 178 -1.32 -18.00 15.66
CA PHE A 178 -1.87 -19.35 15.71
C PHE A 178 -0.84 -20.45 15.44
N LEU A 179 0.45 -20.10 15.29
CA LEU A 179 1.53 -21.03 14.96
C LEU A 179 1.16 -21.96 13.79
N ILE A 180 0.32 -21.47 12.87
CA ILE A 180 -0.04 -22.21 11.66
C ILE A 180 1.27 -22.41 10.93
N LYS A 181 1.63 -23.67 10.69
CA LYS A 181 2.85 -24.02 9.98
C LYS A 181 2.89 -23.16 8.70
N HIS A 182 3.95 -22.36 8.57
CA HIS A 182 4.12 -21.46 7.44
C HIS A 182 4.09 -22.28 6.14
N ASP A 183 2.92 -22.33 5.52
CA ASP A 183 2.72 -22.95 4.22
C ASP A 183 2.98 -21.87 3.17
N GLU A 184 4.15 -21.95 2.55
CA GLU A 184 4.58 -21.01 1.51
C GLU A 184 3.61 -20.97 0.33
N SER A 185 2.94 -22.08 0.01
CA SER A 185 1.95 -22.13 -1.05
C SER A 185 0.69 -21.33 -0.68
N ILE A 186 0.19 -21.43 0.56
CA ILE A 186 -0.96 -20.64 1.03
C ILE A 186 -0.60 -19.15 1.08
N PHE A 187 0.55 -18.82 1.66
CA PHE A 187 1.05 -17.44 1.72
C PHE A 187 1.16 -16.80 0.34
N SER A 188 1.81 -17.52 -0.59
CA SER A 188 1.98 -17.08 -1.98
C SER A 188 0.63 -16.85 -2.69
N LEU A 189 -0.32 -17.76 -2.49
CA LEU A 189 -1.66 -17.66 -3.08
C LEU A 189 -2.45 -16.44 -2.54
N VAL A 190 -2.46 -16.23 -1.23
CA VAL A 190 -3.15 -15.07 -0.62
C VAL A 190 -2.54 -13.76 -1.10
N VAL A 191 -1.20 -13.64 -1.04
CA VAL A 191 -0.50 -12.43 -1.51
C VAL A 191 -0.77 -12.18 -3.00
N PHE A 192 -0.79 -13.22 -3.83
CA PHE A 192 -1.07 -13.09 -5.24
C PHE A 192 -2.50 -12.59 -5.50
N ILE A 193 -3.52 -13.19 -4.87
CA ILE A 193 -4.92 -12.77 -5.03
C ILE A 193 -5.11 -11.31 -4.60
N LEU A 194 -4.56 -10.92 -3.45
CA LEU A 194 -4.66 -9.54 -2.98
C LEU A 194 -3.99 -8.55 -3.93
N ASN A 195 -2.84 -8.91 -4.50
CA ASN A 195 -2.18 -8.11 -5.53
C ASN A 195 -3.02 -7.99 -6.81
N VAL A 196 -3.62 -9.10 -7.29
CA VAL A 196 -4.53 -9.08 -8.45
C VAL A 196 -5.66 -8.09 -8.22
N LEU A 197 -6.31 -8.15 -7.06
CA LEU A 197 -7.42 -7.26 -6.72
C LEU A 197 -6.98 -5.80 -6.62
N ALA A 198 -5.86 -5.52 -5.95
CA ALA A 198 -5.34 -4.16 -5.79
C ALA A 198 -4.91 -3.53 -7.13
N HIS A 199 -4.13 -4.27 -7.93
CA HIS A 199 -3.68 -3.79 -9.23
C HIS A 199 -4.84 -3.66 -10.23
N SER A 200 -5.86 -4.51 -10.14
CA SER A 200 -7.11 -4.32 -10.90
C SER A 200 -7.78 -2.99 -10.56
N CYS A 201 -7.85 -2.62 -9.27
CA CYS A 201 -8.37 -1.33 -8.85
C CYS A 201 -7.53 -0.17 -9.44
N TYR A 202 -6.20 -0.27 -9.40
CA TYR A 202 -5.32 0.77 -9.96
C TYR A 202 -5.52 0.94 -11.48
N ILE A 203 -5.59 -0.17 -12.21
CA ILE A 203 -5.82 -0.16 -13.66
C ILE A 203 -7.18 0.46 -14.00
N ILE A 204 -8.24 0.04 -13.31
CA ILE A 204 -9.58 0.63 -13.48
C ILE A 204 -9.52 2.14 -13.21
N GLY A 205 -8.83 2.55 -12.14
CA GLY A 205 -8.62 3.96 -11.81
C GLY A 205 -7.94 4.73 -12.94
N PHE A 206 -6.87 4.19 -13.53
CA PHE A 206 -6.19 4.87 -14.64
C PHE A 206 -7.05 4.94 -15.92
N LEU A 207 -7.81 3.88 -16.23
CA LEU A 207 -8.62 3.80 -17.45
C LEU A 207 -9.88 4.68 -17.39
N TRP A 208 -10.61 4.64 -16.28
CA TRP A 208 -11.87 5.38 -16.10
C TRP A 208 -11.70 6.77 -15.49
N SER A 209 -10.51 7.14 -15.03
CA SER A 209 -10.32 8.50 -14.51
C SER A 209 -10.41 9.55 -15.60
N GLU A 210 -11.08 10.65 -15.25
CA GLU A 210 -11.23 11.82 -16.10
C GLU A 210 -10.53 13.01 -15.44
N LYS A 211 -9.74 13.74 -16.22
CA LYS A 211 -8.91 14.86 -15.74
C LYS A 211 -9.71 15.90 -14.93
N LYS A 212 -10.99 16.10 -15.27
CA LYS A 212 -11.89 17.07 -14.61
C LYS A 212 -12.20 16.73 -13.14
N TYR A 213 -12.08 15.46 -12.73
CA TYR A 213 -12.53 14.98 -11.40
C TYR A 213 -11.36 14.64 -10.46
N ASN A 214 -10.13 14.89 -10.88
CA ASN A 214 -8.90 14.47 -10.20
C ASN A 214 -8.25 15.62 -9.38
N TYR A 215 -9.04 16.48 -8.70
CA TYR A 215 -8.56 17.66 -7.93
C TYR A 215 -8.75 17.55 -6.41
#